data_AF-A0A6N2KWK2-F1
#
_entry.id   AF-A0A6N2KWK2-F1
#
_cell.length_a   1.000
_cell.length_b   1.000
_cell.length_c   1.000
_cell.angle_alpha   90.00
_cell.angle_beta   90.00
_cell.angle_gamma   90.00
#
_symmetry.space_group_name_H-M   'P 1'
#
loop_
_entity.id
_entity.type
_entity.pdbx_description
1 polymer ?
#
loop_
_entity_poly.entity_id
_entity_poly.type
_entity_poly.pdbx_seq_one_letter_code
_entity_poly.pdbx_strand_id
1 'polypeptide(L)'
;MFVRIYGPAMAPAMLAKYIAEAEEKYDSLLKTLDPQLSRNYQRRCEEATKEGGKMSGYPLGTWNIPPAIVDEELYRSNRLNSESLVTLG
;
A
#
# COMPACT_ATOMS: atom_id res chain seq x y z
N MET A 1 10.54 5.88 5.78
CA MET A 1 11.48 4.73 5.73
C MET A 1 12.08 4.49 4.33
N PHE A 2 11.32 4.38 3.23
CA PHE A 2 11.91 4.26 1.87
C PHE A 2 12.67 5.50 1.40
N VAL A 3 12.11 6.70 1.64
CA VAL A 3 12.76 7.99 1.35
C VAL A 3 14.10 8.10 2.08
N ARG A 4 14.19 7.62 3.32
CA ARG A 4 15.44 7.62 4.10
C ARG A 4 16.50 6.66 3.54
N ILE A 5 16.09 5.56 2.90
CA ILE A 5 17.01 4.52 2.39
C ILE A 5 17.46 4.85 0.96
N TYR A 6 16.53 5.25 0.10
CA TYR A 6 16.75 5.40 -1.34
C TYR A 6 16.72 6.87 -1.82
N GLY A 7 16.43 7.82 -0.93
CA GLY A 7 16.18 9.21 -1.29
C GLY A 7 14.79 9.43 -1.90
N PRO A 8 14.30 10.67 -1.94
CA PRO A 8 12.93 10.98 -2.39
C PRO A 8 12.72 10.68 -3.88
N ALA A 9 13.77 10.78 -4.70
CA ALA A 9 13.68 10.51 -6.14
C ALA A 9 13.49 9.02 -6.47
N MET A 10 14.21 8.13 -5.79
CA MET A 10 14.15 6.68 -6.08
C MET A 10 13.13 5.94 -5.21
N ALA A 11 12.73 6.50 -4.07
CA ALA A 11 11.82 5.83 -3.15
C ALA A 11 10.50 5.33 -3.79
N PRO A 12 9.79 6.10 -4.64
CA PRO A 12 8.58 5.61 -5.29
C PRO A 12 8.84 4.39 -6.18
N ALA A 13 9.91 4.42 -6.98
CA ALA A 13 10.29 3.33 -7.87
C ALA A 13 10.71 2.07 -7.08
N MET A 14 11.47 2.24 -6.00
CA MET A 14 11.88 1.13 -5.14
C MET A 14 10.71 0.52 -4.37
N LEU A 15 9.73 1.34 -3.94
CA LEU A 15 8.49 0.83 -3.34
C LEU A 15 7.65 0.06 -4.36
N ALA A 16 7.48 0.60 -5.57
CA ALA A 16 6.76 -0.08 -6.65
C ALA A 16 7.39 -1.43 -6.99
N LYS A 17 8.73 -1.48 -7.08
CA LYS A 17 9.48 -2.72 -7.28
C LYS A 17 9.23 -3.72 -6.14
N TYR A 18 9.31 -3.27 -4.89
CA TYR A 18 9.08 -4.13 -3.72
C TYR A 18 7.65 -4.69 -3.69
N ILE A 19 6.65 -3.88 -4.03
CA ILE A 19 5.26 -4.33 -4.15
C ILE A 19 5.15 -5.41 -5.23
N ALA A 20 5.71 -5.17 -6.43
CA ALA A 20 5.66 -6.14 -7.53
C ALA A 20 6.31 -7.49 -7.14
N GLU A 21 7.47 -7.46 -6.48
CA GLU A 21 8.14 -8.67 -5.98
C GLU A 21 7.31 -9.41 -4.91
N ALA A 22 6.58 -8.67 -4.07
CA ALA A 22 5.68 -9.26 -3.09
C ALA A 22 4.46 -9.92 -3.74
N GLU A 23 3.88 -9.29 -4.77
CA GLU A 23 2.76 -9.86 -5.54
C GLU A 23 3.17 -11.13 -6.29
N GLU A 24 4.36 -11.15 -6.89
CA GLU A 24 4.89 -12.34 -7.58
C GLU A 24 5.12 -13.51 -6.61
N LYS A 25 5.68 -13.22 -5.42
CA LYS A 25 5.86 -14.24 -4.37
C LYS A 25 4.51 -14.75 -3.86
N TYR A 26 3.54 -13.86 -3.68
CA TYR A 26 2.19 -14.25 -3.29
C TYR A 26 1.55 -15.18 -4.32
N ASP A 27 1.60 -14.82 -5.60
CA ASP A 27 1.07 -15.64 -6.70
C ASP A 27 1.76 -17.02 -6.77
N SER A 28 3.09 -17.05 -6.61
CA SER A 28 3.86 -18.29 -6.57
C SER A 28 3.42 -19.19 -5.41
N LEU A 29 3.26 -18.65 -4.21
CA LEU A 29 2.78 -19.41 -3.05
C LEU A 29 1.35 -19.90 -3.25
N LEU A 30 0.48 -19.02 -3.75
CA LEU A 30 -0.94 -19.32 -3.97
C LEU A 30 -1.16 -20.51 -4.92
N LYS A 31 -0.28 -20.66 -5.91
CA LYS A 31 -0.26 -21.80 -6.86
C LYS A 31 0.20 -23.12 -6.22
N THR A 32 0.95 -23.06 -5.11
CA THR A 32 1.41 -24.25 -4.38
C THR A 32 0.45 -24.73 -3.29
N LEU A 33 -0.54 -23.90 -2.93
CA LEU A 33 -1.53 -24.25 -1.93
C LEU A 33 -2.53 -25.30 -2.45
N ASP A 34 -3.16 -25.99 -1.50
CA ASP A 34 -4.36 -26.77 -1.77
C ASP A 34 -5.39 -25.91 -2.53
N PRO A 35 -6.07 -26.44 -3.57
CA PRO A 35 -7.00 -25.66 -4.39
C PRO A 35 -8.15 -25.00 -3.62
N GLN A 36 -8.66 -25.64 -2.56
CA GLN A 36 -9.72 -25.04 -1.74
C GLN A 36 -9.17 -23.89 -0.91
N LEU A 37 -7.98 -24.08 -0.34
CA LEU A 37 -7.30 -23.04 0.43
C LEU A 37 -6.94 -21.83 -0.45
N SER A 38 -6.41 -22.08 -1.64
CA SER A 38 -6.08 -21.06 -2.65
C SER A 38 -7.30 -20.19 -2.99
N ARG A 39 -8.46 -20.83 -3.28
CA ARG A 39 -9.73 -20.12 -3.54
C ARG A 39 -10.21 -19.29 -2.36
N ASN A 40 -10.05 -19.79 -1.14
CA ASN A 40 -10.46 -19.06 0.06
C ASN A 40 -9.60 -17.80 0.27
N TYR A 41 -8.28 -17.88 0.04
CA TYR A 41 -7.40 -16.71 0.11
C TYR A 41 -7.75 -15.67 -0.96
N GLN A 42 -7.96 -16.10 -2.21
CA GLN A 42 -8.39 -15.20 -3.29
C GLN A 42 -9.70 -14.46 -2.94
N ARG A 43 -10.70 -15.18 -2.44
CA ARG A 43 -11.98 -14.58 -2.01
C ARG A 43 -11.77 -13.53 -0.91
N ARG A 44 -10.93 -13.81 0.09
CA ARG A 44 -10.63 -12.83 1.15
C ARG A 44 -9.92 -11.58 0.60
N CYS A 45 -9.05 -11.72 -0.41
CA CYS A 45 -8.44 -10.57 -1.07
C CYS A 45 -9.49 -9.68 -1.77
N GLU A 46 -10.43 -10.29 -2.48
CA GLU A 46 -11.53 -9.57 -3.14
C GLU A 46 -12.43 -8.85 -2.12
N GLU A 47 -12.81 -9.54 -1.04
CA GLU A 47 -13.61 -8.98 0.05
C GLU A 47 -12.92 -7.78 0.70
N ALA A 48 -11.65 -7.91 1.06
CA ALA A 48 -10.88 -6.83 1.67
C ALA A 48 -10.72 -5.62 0.72
N THR A 49 -10.53 -5.87 -0.58
CA THR A 49 -10.46 -4.80 -1.58
C THR A 49 -11.78 -4.03 -1.69
N LYS A 50 -12.90 -4.76 -1.63
CA LYS A 50 -14.25 -4.20 -1.64
C LYS A 50 -14.55 -3.40 -0.36
N GLU A 51 -14.16 -3.91 0.81
CA GLU A 51 -14.25 -3.20 2.10
C GLU A 51 -13.47 -1.88 2.07
N GLY A 52 -12.33 -1.84 1.39
CA GLY A 52 -11.52 -0.63 1.17
C GLY A 52 -12.08 0.35 0.13
N GLY A 53 -13.30 0.13 -0.38
CA GLY A 53 -13.98 1.02 -1.32
C GLY A 53 -13.47 0.96 -2.76
N LYS A 54 -12.59 0.01 -3.10
CA LYS A 54 -12.15 -0.19 -4.49
C LYS A 54 -12.92 -1.32 -5.16
N MET A 55 -13.54 -1.01 -6.29
CA MET A 55 -14.06 -1.98 -7.26
C MET A 55 -13.07 -2.12 -8.43
N SER A 56 -11.82 -2.48 -8.17
CA SER A 56 -10.88 -2.75 -9.26
C SER A 56 -11.10 -4.17 -9.80
N GLY A 57 -11.04 -4.34 -11.12
CA GLY A 57 -11.06 -5.67 -11.75
C GLY A 57 -9.77 -6.48 -11.53
N TYR A 58 -8.74 -5.90 -10.91
CA TYR A 58 -7.52 -6.62 -10.55
C TYR A 58 -7.69 -7.36 -9.22
N PRO A 59 -7.36 -8.66 -9.13
CA PRO A 59 -7.62 -9.49 -7.94
C PRO A 59 -6.98 -9.01 -6.63
N LEU A 60 -5.88 -8.25 -6.71
CA LEU A 60 -5.15 -7.74 -5.54
C LEU A 60 -5.38 -6.24 -5.27
N GLY A 61 -6.30 -5.62 -6.02
CA GLY A 61 -6.48 -4.18 -5.93
C GLY A 61 -5.48 -3.38 -6.79
N THR A 62 -5.72 -2.07 -6.95
CA THR A 62 -4.75 -1.19 -7.60
C THR A 62 -4.00 -0.36 -6.56
N TRP A 63 -2.67 -0.45 -6.54
CA TRP A 63 -1.84 0.43 -5.71
C TRP A 63 -1.80 1.84 -6.28
N ASN A 64 -2.23 2.82 -5.49
CA ASN A 64 -2.00 4.24 -5.78
C ASN A 64 -0.88 4.72 -4.86
N ILE A 65 0.33 4.88 -5.40
CA ILE A 65 1.47 5.36 -4.61
C ILE A 65 1.34 6.89 -4.47
N PRO A 66 1.15 7.43 -3.27
CA PRO A 66 1.05 8.87 -3.07
C PRO A 66 2.42 9.54 -3.32
N PRO A 67 2.45 10.87 -3.55
CA PRO A 67 3.69 11.62 -3.63
C PRO A 67 4.59 11.38 -2.42
N ALA A 68 5.90 11.32 -2.64
CA ALA A 68 6.87 11.08 -1.58
C ALA A 68 6.86 12.23 -0.58
N ILE A 69 6.70 11.90 0.70
CA ILE A 69 6.94 12.82 1.80
C ILE A 69 8.45 12.92 1.99
N VAL A 70 9.04 14.04 1.54
CA VAL A 70 10.49 14.24 1.55
C VAL A 70 11.03 14.35 2.97
N ASP A 71 10.33 15.11 3.82
CA ASP A 71 10.64 15.29 5.24
C ASP A 71 9.45 14.80 6.08
N GLU A 72 9.58 13.58 6.62
CA GLU A 72 8.52 12.97 7.43
C GLU A 72 8.29 13.70 8.75
N GLU A 73 9.32 14.32 9.33
CA GLU A 73 9.22 14.99 10.63
C GLU A 73 8.53 16.35 10.50
N LEU A 74 8.93 17.14 9.51
CA LEU A 74 8.26 18.40 9.16
C LEU A 74 6.80 18.14 8.75
N TYR A 75 6.55 17.12 7.94
CA TYR A 75 5.20 16.77 7.51
C TYR A 75 4.28 16.43 8.70
N ARG A 76 4.76 15.60 9.65
CA ARG A 76 3.99 15.26 10.86
C ARG A 76 3.74 16.48 11.74
N SER A 77 4.76 17.32 11.92
CA SER A 77 4.66 18.56 12.70
C SER A 77 3.61 19.51 12.12
N ASN A 78 3.61 19.69 10.79
CA ASN A 78 2.63 20.53 10.11
C ASN A 78 1.20 19.99 10.24
N ARG A 79 1.01 18.67 10.18
CA ARG A 79 -0.32 18.07 10.36
C ARG A 79 -0.86 18.26 11.77
N LEU A 80 -0.04 18.04 12.80
CA LEU A 80 -0.44 18.25 14.19
C LEU A 80 -0.82 19.72 14.46
N ASN A 81 -0.04 20.66 13.92
CA ASN A 81 -0.36 22.08 14.02
C ASN A 81 -1.66 22.44 13.29
N SER A 82 -1.93 21.84 12.13
CA SER A 82 -3.18 22.07 11.40
C SER A 82 -4.41 21.52 12.13
N GLU A 83 -4.31 20.35 12.78
CA GLU A 83 -5.41 19.77 13.55
C GLU A 83 -5.71 20.57 14.84
N SER A 84 -4.68 21.20 15.42
CA SER A 84 -4.84 22.12 16.56
C SER A 84 -5.57 23.42 16.21
N LEU A 85 -5.45 23.90 14.96
CA LEU A 85 -6.16 25.08 14.47
C LEU A 85 -7.64 24.80 14.16
N VAL A 86 -7.98 23.58 13.74
CA VAL A 86 -9.35 23.18 13.39
C VAL A 86 -10.21 22.95 14.65
N THR A 87 -9.60 22.67 15.80
CA THR A 87 -10.30 22.46 17.08
C THR A 87 -10.59 23.75 17.86
N LEU A 88 -10.12 24.90 17.37
CA LEU A 88 -10.33 26.23 17.97
C LEU A 88 -11.31 27.12 17.18
N GLY A 89 -12.00 26.57 16.17
CA GLY A 89 -12.99 27.27 15.33
C GLY A 89 -14.41 26.76 15.51
#